data_AF-A0A6B3L0X1-F1
#
_entry.id   AF-A0A6B3L0X1-F1
#
_cell.length_a   1.000
_cell.length_b   1.000
_cell.length_c   1.000
_cell.angle_alpha   90.00
_cell.angle_beta   90.00
_cell.angle_gamma   90.00
#
_symmetry.space_group_name_H-M   'P 1'
#
loop_
_entity.id
_entity.type
_entity.pdbx_description
1 polymer ?
#
loop_
_entity_poly.entity_id
_entity_poly.type
_entity_poly.pdbx_seq_one_letter_code
_entity_poly.pdbx_strand_id
1 'polypeptide(L)'
;MKAPNEKQRARLVRASRKAAKRQTVASREAVRSLRVQTVATWKRVVLAVAGVLLMSLAAVVYVTQGALVGAALIGTTGVGVLIFGVVGRKHSIDRAIRGLDASVSNQLIDAIFDQLG
;
A
#
# COMPACT_ATOMS: atom_id res chain seq x y z
N MET A 1 52.07 -7.04 22.10
CA MET A 1 50.63 -6.90 21.84
C MET A 1 49.89 -8.00 22.62
N LYS A 2 49.15 -7.65 23.69
CA LYS A 2 48.40 -8.64 24.49
C LYS A 2 47.17 -9.10 23.72
N ALA A 3 47.04 -10.41 23.49
CA ALA A 3 45.88 -10.99 22.82
C ALA A 3 44.59 -10.58 23.55
N PRO A 4 43.55 -10.11 22.83
CA PRO A 4 42.31 -9.71 23.46
C PRO A 4 41.66 -10.91 24.16
N ASN A 5 41.33 -10.71 25.43
CA ASN A 5 40.78 -11.70 26.36
C ASN A 5 39.50 -12.33 25.76
N GLU A 6 39.47 -13.66 25.67
CA GLU A 6 38.42 -14.45 24.99
C GLU A 6 37.01 -14.12 25.51
N LYS A 7 36.92 -13.75 26.80
CA LYS A 7 35.69 -13.29 27.46
C LYS A 7 35.16 -11.95 26.91
N GLN A 8 36.02 -11.05 26.45
CA GLN A 8 35.61 -9.78 25.82
C GLN A 8 35.05 -10.01 24.42
N ARG A 9 35.63 -10.94 23.64
CA ARG A 9 35.11 -11.31 22.31
C ARG A 9 33.70 -11.91 22.41
N ALA A 10 33.47 -12.81 23.36
CA ALA A 10 32.14 -13.41 23.57
C ALA A 10 31.07 -12.36 23.96
N ARG A 11 31.44 -11.33 24.74
CA ARG A 11 30.53 -10.23 25.09
C ARG A 11 30.21 -9.33 23.90
N LEU A 12 31.19 -9.01 23.07
CA LEU A 12 31.01 -8.23 21.85
C LEU A 12 30.13 -8.95 20.82
N VAL A 13 30.29 -10.27 20.66
CA VAL A 13 29.43 -11.09 19.77
C VAL A 13 27.98 -11.15 20.29
N ARG A 14 27.76 -11.25 21.60
CA ARG A 14 26.41 -11.22 22.16
C ARG A 14 25.75 -9.84 22.03
N ALA A 15 26.52 -8.76 22.22
CA ALA A 15 26.03 -7.39 22.08
C ALA A 15 25.66 -7.06 20.63
N SER A 16 26.52 -7.42 19.67
CA SER A 16 26.24 -7.26 18.23
C SER A 16 25.04 -8.09 17.77
N ARG A 17 24.90 -9.34 18.23
CA ARG A 17 23.69 -10.15 17.96
C ARG A 17 22.41 -9.52 18.52
N LYS A 18 22.44 -8.95 19.73
CA LYS A 18 21.29 -8.24 20.31
C LYS A 18 20.96 -6.95 19.54
N ALA A 19 21.96 -6.20 19.09
CA ALA A 19 21.78 -4.99 18.29
C ALA A 19 21.20 -5.33 16.90
N ALA A 20 21.74 -6.34 16.23
CA ALA A 20 21.23 -6.83 14.95
C ALA A 20 19.79 -7.35 15.04
N LYS A 21 19.44 -8.05 16.14
CA LYS A 21 18.05 -8.48 16.41
C LYS A 21 17.10 -7.31 16.64
N ARG A 22 17.56 -6.24 17.30
CA ARG A 22 16.73 -5.04 17.53
C ARG A 22 16.50 -4.25 16.24
N GLN A 23 17.52 -4.11 15.39
CA GLN A 23 17.39 -3.47 14.08
C GLN A 23 16.43 -4.25 13.17
N THR A 24 16.54 -5.58 13.10
CA THR A 24 15.63 -6.40 12.28
C THR A 24 14.19 -6.39 12.78
N VAL A 25 13.96 -6.37 14.10
CA VAL A 25 12.60 -6.26 14.67
C VAL A 25 11.99 -4.89 14.40
N ALA A 26 12.74 -3.80 14.62
CA ALA A 26 12.30 -2.45 14.30
C ALA A 26 12.01 -2.27 12.79
N SER A 27 12.81 -2.93 11.94
CA SER A 27 12.63 -2.91 10.49
C SER A 27 11.42 -3.74 10.03
N ARG A 28 11.18 -4.92 10.62
CA ARG A 28 9.98 -5.73 10.33
C ARG A 28 8.70 -5.02 10.74
N GLU A 29 8.69 -4.32 11.88
CA GLU A 29 7.56 -3.48 12.30
C GLU A 29 7.33 -2.30 11.33
N ALA A 30 8.40 -1.67 10.85
CA ALA A 30 8.32 -0.61 9.84
C ALA A 30 7.72 -1.12 8.52
N VAL A 31 8.11 -2.31 8.06
CA VAL A 31 7.51 -2.94 6.86
C VAL A 31 6.05 -3.31 7.08
N ARG A 32 5.67 -3.74 8.28
CA ARG A 32 4.26 -4.02 8.61
C ARG A 32 3.39 -2.76 8.60
N SER A 33 3.99 -1.60 8.82
CA SER A 33 3.32 -0.29 8.79
C SER A 33 3.16 0.30 7.39
N LEU A 34 3.87 -0.24 6.37
CA LEU A 34 3.73 0.22 5.00
C LEU A 34 2.29 -0.02 4.50
N ARG A 35 1.71 1.04 3.95
CA ARG A 35 0.36 1.01 3.37
C ARG A 35 0.46 0.61 1.91
N VAL A 36 0.20 -0.66 1.63
CA VAL A 36 0.21 -1.17 0.26
C VAL A 36 -1.12 -0.90 -0.40
N GLN A 37 -1.03 -0.55 -1.67
CA GLN A 37 -2.16 -0.20 -2.49
C GLN A 37 -2.89 -1.48 -2.92
N THR A 38 -3.95 -1.83 -2.20
CA THR A 38 -4.67 -3.12 -2.35
C THR A 38 -5.65 -3.20 -3.53
N VAL A 39 -5.87 -2.09 -4.26
CA VAL A 39 -6.82 -2.08 -5.39
C VAL A 39 -6.07 -2.41 -6.67
N ALA A 40 -6.42 -3.53 -7.30
CA ALA A 40 -5.87 -3.96 -8.59
C ALA A 40 -5.98 -2.84 -9.64
N THR A 41 -4.89 -2.59 -10.36
CA THR A 41 -4.76 -1.49 -11.33
C THR A 41 -5.91 -1.47 -12.34
N TRP A 42 -6.32 -2.63 -12.84
CA TRP A 42 -7.41 -2.73 -13.82
C TRP A 42 -8.75 -2.20 -13.29
N LYS A 43 -9.07 -2.41 -11.99
CA LYS A 43 -10.31 -1.90 -11.40
C LYS A 43 -10.34 -0.38 -11.37
N ARG A 44 -9.18 0.26 -11.22
CA ARG A 44 -9.03 1.71 -11.26
C ARG A 44 -9.20 2.25 -12.67
N VAL A 45 -8.64 1.55 -13.65
CA VAL A 45 -8.80 1.91 -15.06
C VAL A 45 -10.28 1.84 -15.43
N VAL A 46 -10.98 0.78 -15.04
CA VAL A 46 -12.44 0.66 -15.28
C VAL A 46 -13.22 1.79 -14.61
N LEU A 47 -12.93 2.11 -13.35
CA LEU A 47 -13.56 3.24 -12.64
C LEU A 47 -13.24 4.59 -13.30
N ALA A 48 -12.00 4.80 -13.74
CA ALA A 48 -11.60 6.03 -14.41
C ALA A 48 -12.36 6.20 -15.75
N VAL A 49 -12.43 5.14 -16.56
CA VAL A 49 -13.20 5.14 -17.81
C VAL A 49 -14.68 5.40 -17.54
N ALA A 50 -15.27 4.73 -16.55
CA ALA A 50 -16.68 4.94 -16.19
C ALA A 50 -16.96 6.39 -15.75
N GLY A 51 -16.07 6.98 -14.94
CA GLY A 51 -16.23 8.37 -14.50
C GLY A 51 -16.07 9.39 -15.64
N VAL A 52 -15.16 9.16 -16.59
CA VAL A 52 -15.05 9.97 -17.81
C VAL A 52 -16.32 9.88 -18.65
N LEU A 53 -16.86 8.67 -18.84
CA LEU A 53 -18.11 8.48 -19.60
C LEU A 53 -19.29 9.21 -18.94
N LEU A 54 -19.40 9.17 -17.62
CA LEU A 54 -20.43 9.91 -16.89
C LEU A 54 -20.26 11.44 -17.03
N MET A 55 -19.03 11.94 -17.01
CA MET A 55 -18.77 13.37 -17.28
C MET A 55 -19.17 13.77 -18.70
N SER A 56 -18.84 12.94 -19.69
CA SER A 56 -19.26 13.16 -21.08
C SER A 56 -20.79 13.12 -21.21
N LEU A 57 -21.46 12.19 -20.54
CA LEU A 57 -22.92 12.10 -20.54
C LEU A 57 -23.55 13.34 -19.89
N ALA A 58 -23.01 13.84 -18.79
CA ALA A 58 -23.47 15.06 -18.14
C ALA A 58 -23.38 16.27 -19.10
N ALA A 59 -22.29 16.38 -19.87
CA ALA A 59 -22.13 17.43 -20.86
C ALA A 59 -23.17 17.31 -21.99
N VAL A 60 -23.43 16.10 -22.50
CA VAL A 60 -24.47 15.87 -23.51
C VAL A 60 -25.85 16.24 -23.00
N VAL A 61 -26.22 15.81 -21.79
CA VAL A 61 -27.52 16.14 -21.17
C VAL A 61 -27.68 17.64 -21.01
N TYR A 62 -26.63 18.34 -20.58
CA TYR A 62 -26.64 19.80 -20.46
C TYR A 62 -26.89 20.47 -21.81
N VAL A 63 -26.15 20.08 -22.85
CA VAL A 63 -26.24 20.72 -24.18
C VAL A 63 -27.55 20.41 -24.90
N THR A 64 -28.04 19.17 -24.81
CA THR A 64 -29.22 18.72 -25.56
C THR A 64 -30.55 19.04 -24.89
N GLN A 65 -30.60 19.00 -23.55
CA GLN A 65 -31.86 19.15 -22.80
C GLN A 65 -31.91 20.44 -21.99
N GLY A 66 -30.81 21.18 -21.85
CA GLY A 66 -30.72 22.33 -20.94
C GLY A 66 -30.94 21.97 -19.47
N ALA A 67 -30.98 20.67 -19.14
CA ALA A 67 -31.36 20.16 -17.83
C ALA A 67 -30.20 20.29 -16.85
N LEU A 68 -30.02 21.49 -16.30
CA LEU A 68 -28.90 21.87 -15.45
C LEU A 68 -28.80 20.98 -14.19
N VAL A 69 -29.95 20.69 -13.57
CA VAL A 69 -30.01 19.81 -12.38
C VAL A 69 -29.61 18.37 -12.73
N GLY A 70 -30.11 17.83 -13.85
CA GLY A 70 -29.77 16.47 -14.30
C GLY A 70 -28.29 16.34 -14.65
N ALA A 71 -27.75 17.31 -15.39
CA ALA A 71 -26.33 17.36 -15.72
C ALA A 71 -25.45 17.49 -14.47
N ALA A 72 -25.84 18.30 -13.49
CA ALA A 72 -25.10 18.45 -12.23
C ALA A 72 -25.09 17.15 -11.40
N LEU A 73 -26.22 16.43 -11.32
CA LEU A 73 -26.29 15.15 -10.60
C LEU A 73 -25.43 14.07 -11.26
N ILE A 74 -25.53 13.93 -12.59
CA ILE A 74 -24.70 12.97 -13.34
C ILE A 74 -23.22 13.36 -13.24
N GLY A 75 -22.94 14.67 -13.33
CA GLY A 75 -21.59 15.19 -13.28
C GLY A 75 -20.91 14.97 -11.93
N THR A 76 -21.58 15.33 -10.83
CA THR A 76 -21.08 15.08 -9.46
C THR A 76 -20.85 13.59 -9.20
N THR A 77 -21.72 12.72 -9.73
CA THR A 77 -21.55 11.27 -9.66
C THR A 77 -20.29 10.82 -10.43
N GLY A 78 -20.09 11.31 -11.65
CA GLY A 78 -18.89 11.01 -12.46
C GLY A 78 -17.59 11.43 -11.78
N VAL A 79 -17.57 12.63 -11.18
CA VAL A 79 -16.44 13.11 -10.38
C VAL A 79 -16.20 12.22 -9.15
N GLY A 80 -17.25 11.83 -8.43
CA GLY A 80 -17.14 10.91 -7.31
C GLY A 80 -16.49 9.58 -7.71
N VAL A 81 -16.94 8.99 -8.81
CA VAL A 81 -16.38 7.75 -9.36
C VAL A 81 -14.90 7.90 -9.74
N LEU A 82 -14.52 9.03 -10.35
CA LEU A 82 -13.12 9.34 -10.67
C LEU A 82 -12.26 9.42 -9.40
N ILE A 83 -12.76 10.10 -8.36
CA ILE A 83 -12.06 10.20 -7.07
C ILE A 83 -11.84 8.80 -6.49
N PHE A 84 -12.84 7.91 -6.51
CA PHE A 84 -12.67 6.53 -6.03
C PHE A 84 -11.70 5.70 -6.89
N GLY A 85 -11.65 5.93 -8.20
CA GLY A 85 -10.71 5.28 -9.10
C GLY A 85 -9.26 5.71 -8.86
N VAL A 86 -9.03 7.01 -8.63
CA VAL A 86 -7.70 7.62 -8.44
C VAL A 86 -7.21 7.43 -6.99
N VAL A 87 -8.07 7.75 -6.02
CA VAL A 87 -7.81 7.61 -4.58
C VAL A 87 -8.12 6.19 -4.15
N GLY A 88 -7.47 5.20 -4.78
CA GLY A 88 -7.75 3.81 -4.45
C GLY A 88 -7.42 3.51 -2.98
N ARG A 89 -8.24 2.66 -2.35
CA ARG A 89 -8.11 2.28 -0.94
C ARG A 89 -6.69 1.80 -0.62
N LYS A 90 -6.03 2.51 0.29
CA LYS A 90 -4.77 2.10 0.91
C LYS A 90 -5.11 1.29 2.17
N HIS A 91 -4.79 0.00 2.19
CA HIS A 91 -4.90 -0.82 3.39
C HIS A 91 -3.51 -1.10 3.96
N SER A 92 -3.43 -1.28 5.28
CA SER A 92 -2.19 -1.74 5.91
C SER A 92 -1.89 -3.16 5.42
N ILE A 93 -0.61 -3.46 5.20
CA ILE A 93 -0.12 -4.80 4.85
C ILE A 93 -0.68 -5.85 5.82
N ASP A 94 -0.78 -5.51 7.11
CA ASP A 94 -1.30 -6.39 8.15
C ASP A 94 -2.74 -6.89 7.89
N ARG A 95 -3.56 -6.11 7.17
CA ARG A 95 -4.92 -6.54 6.79
C ARG A 95 -4.92 -7.36 5.49
N ALA A 96 -3.96 -7.13 4.58
CA ALA A 96 -3.79 -7.95 3.37
C ALA A 96 -3.22 -9.34 3.69
N ILE A 97 -2.40 -9.44 4.74
CA ILE A 97 -1.71 -10.68 5.15
C ILE A 97 -2.56 -11.55 6.09
N ARG A 98 -3.61 -11.01 6.74
CA ARG A 98 -4.49 -11.78 7.66
C ARG A 98 -5.17 -13.03 7.06
N GLY A 99 -5.19 -13.16 5.73
CA GLY A 99 -5.71 -14.36 5.04
C GLY A 99 -4.63 -15.35 4.57
N LEU A 100 -3.35 -15.04 4.77
CA LEU A 100 -2.22 -15.89 4.39
C LEU A 100 -1.69 -16.62 5.61
N ASP A 101 -1.29 -17.86 5.41
CA ASP A 101 -0.65 -18.67 6.45
C ASP A 101 0.60 -17.94 6.98
N ALA A 102 0.85 -18.06 8.29
CA ALA A 102 1.87 -17.26 8.97
C ALA A 102 3.29 -17.53 8.44
N SER A 103 3.53 -18.70 7.84
CA SER A 103 4.82 -19.05 7.22
C SER A 103 5.02 -18.31 5.89
N VAL A 104 4.00 -18.28 5.02
CA VAL A 104 4.03 -17.59 3.71
C VAL A 104 4.14 -16.09 3.89
N SER A 105 3.45 -15.57 4.90
CA SER A 105 3.52 -14.17 5.32
C SER A 105 4.93 -13.73 5.69
N ASN A 106 5.65 -14.57 6.46
CA ASN A 106 7.02 -14.30 6.86
C ASN A 106 8.00 -14.42 5.68
N GLN A 107 7.80 -15.39 4.77
CA GLN A 107 8.62 -15.53 3.57
C GLN A 107 8.47 -14.33 2.61
N LEU A 108 7.25 -13.79 2.45
CA LEU A 108 7.01 -12.58 1.66
C LEU A 108 7.69 -11.35 2.26
N ILE A 109 7.64 -11.21 3.59
CA ILE A 109 8.33 -10.11 4.28
C ILE A 109 9.84 -10.23 4.11
N ASP A 110 10.39 -11.43 4.24
CA ASP A 110 11.83 -11.68 4.05
C ASP A 110 12.26 -11.44 2.59
N ALA A 111 11.47 -11.85 1.60
CA ALA A 111 11.76 -11.59 0.19
C ALA A 111 11.71 -10.10 -0.19
N ILE A 112 10.79 -9.32 0.41
CA ILE A 112 10.74 -7.86 0.22
C ILE A 112 11.97 -7.20 0.88
N PHE A 113 12.42 -7.72 2.01
CA PHE A 113 13.61 -7.23 2.70
C PHE A 113 14.90 -7.49 1.90
N ASP A 114 15.03 -8.68 1.30
CA ASP A 114 16.19 -9.06 0.48
C ASP A 114 16.30 -8.23 -0.81
N GLN A 115 15.20 -7.68 -1.34
CA GLN A 115 15.24 -6.77 -2.50
C GLN A 115 15.55 -5.31 -2.15
N LEU A 116 15.43 -4.91 -0.88
CA LEU A 116 15.63 -3.53 -0.42
C LEU A 116 17.00 -3.29 0.23
N GLY A 117 17.76 -4.34 0.55
CA GLY A 117 19.13 -4.30 1.08
C GLY A 117 20.16 -4.65 0.03
#